data_AF-A0A7X5Q5X1-F1
#
_entry.id   AF-A0A7X5Q5X1-F1
#
_cell.length_a   1.000
_cell.length_b   1.000
_cell.length_c   1.000
_cell.angle_alpha   90.00
_cell.angle_beta   90.00
_cell.angle_gamma   90.00
#
_symmetry.space_group_name_H-M   'P 1'
#
loop_
_entity.id
_entity.type
_entity.pdbx_description
1 polymer ?
#
loop_
_entity_poly.entity_id
_entity_poly.type
_entity_poly.pdbx_seq_one_letter_code
_entity_poly.pdbx_strand_id
1 'polypeptide(L)'
;MQTRGRALYNLIQMNWQEDSAFPVEPWQVEDYRSLATEELFSRLENLGISLDEERFISFAKNAASPEDLTETFWVEEEVEQFDQAYLLVFELWRRLLPEKQSLSIFCDQLDYLIDLYDQDLLEDEEILQNALSDLERVLDEHMDQGEDPHHVFEDVSLYCAHDLESFVYDYASEEIDQDHPMNASEIIDGFGPYITNDNWFEFLQLRLLANTDPDEADTMLARVIEQQKTRPDFELLLDIARF
;
A
#
# COMPACT_ATOMS: atom_id res chain seq x y z
N MET A 1 3.92 -8.30 -10.85
CA MET A 1 4.58 -8.52 -9.54
C MET A 1 3.85 -9.63 -8.79
N GLN A 2 4.52 -10.36 -7.89
CA GLN A 2 3.88 -11.33 -6.99
C GLN A 2 3.74 -10.66 -5.61
N THR A 3 2.53 -10.21 -5.27
CA THR A 3 2.21 -9.67 -3.94
C THR A 3 2.49 -10.70 -2.83
N ARG A 4 2.89 -10.24 -1.65
CA ARG A 4 3.29 -11.08 -0.52
C ARG A 4 2.41 -10.86 0.71
N GLY A 5 2.28 -11.92 1.51
CA GLY A 5 1.59 -11.86 2.80
C GLY A 5 0.13 -11.42 2.67
N ARG A 6 -0.32 -10.52 3.55
CA ARG A 6 -1.71 -10.04 3.61
C ARG A 6 -2.17 -9.34 2.33
N ALA A 7 -1.28 -8.64 1.62
CA ALA A 7 -1.58 -7.97 0.35
C ALA A 7 -2.11 -8.92 -0.73
N LEU A 8 -1.65 -10.16 -0.76
CA LEU A 8 -2.18 -11.16 -1.68
C LEU A 8 -3.66 -11.41 -1.44
N TYR A 9 -4.08 -11.46 -0.18
CA TYR A 9 -5.48 -11.70 0.19
C TYR A 9 -6.35 -10.46 -0.02
N ASN A 10 -5.82 -9.27 0.26
CA ASN A 10 -6.49 -8.02 -0.07
C ASN A 10 -6.72 -7.92 -1.59
N LEU A 11 -5.72 -8.25 -2.40
CA LEU A 11 -5.84 -8.30 -3.86
C LEU A 11 -6.88 -9.35 -4.32
N ILE A 12 -6.90 -10.55 -3.72
CA ILE A 12 -7.91 -11.57 -4.01
C ILE A 12 -9.32 -11.06 -3.67
N GLN A 13 -9.47 -10.37 -2.54
CA GLN A 13 -10.72 -9.78 -2.10
C GLN A 13 -11.21 -8.69 -3.05
N MET A 14 -10.33 -7.78 -3.49
CA MET A 14 -10.64 -6.75 -4.50
C MET A 14 -11.12 -7.38 -5.82
N ASN A 15 -10.36 -8.34 -6.35
CA ASN A 15 -10.71 -9.03 -7.58
C ASN A 15 -12.07 -9.78 -7.47
N TRP A 16 -12.38 -10.34 -6.29
CA TRP A 16 -13.65 -11.01 -6.06
C TRP A 16 -14.84 -10.03 -5.93
N GLN A 17 -14.60 -8.83 -5.39
CA GLN A 17 -15.61 -7.77 -5.33
C GLN A 17 -15.94 -7.24 -6.73
N GLU A 18 -14.95 -7.12 -7.60
CA GLU A 18 -15.13 -6.73 -9.01
C GLU A 18 -15.76 -7.86 -9.85
N ASP A 19 -15.32 -9.10 -9.67
CA ASP A 19 -15.83 -10.28 -10.36
C ASP A 19 -16.14 -11.44 -9.40
N SER A 20 -17.42 -11.57 -9.04
CA SER A 20 -17.93 -12.67 -8.20
C SER A 20 -17.76 -14.08 -8.81
N ALA A 21 -17.38 -14.21 -10.08
CA ALA A 21 -17.04 -15.49 -10.70
C ALA A 21 -15.58 -15.90 -10.46
N PHE A 22 -14.76 -15.05 -9.83
CA PHE A 22 -13.39 -15.36 -9.49
C PHE A 22 -13.33 -16.54 -8.50
N PRO A 23 -12.59 -17.62 -8.82
CA PRO A 23 -12.56 -18.82 -7.99
C PRO A 23 -11.73 -18.57 -6.73
N VAL A 24 -12.41 -18.35 -5.60
CA VAL A 24 -11.80 -18.13 -4.29
C VAL A 24 -12.39 -19.08 -3.25
N GLU A 25 -11.56 -19.47 -2.29
CA GLU A 25 -12.04 -20.17 -1.10
C GLU A 25 -12.67 -19.18 -0.11
N PRO A 26 -13.72 -19.56 0.64
CA PRO A 26 -14.45 -18.62 1.52
C PRO A 26 -13.58 -17.91 2.56
N TRP A 27 -12.52 -18.56 3.04
CA TRP A 27 -11.59 -18.00 4.01
C TRP A 27 -10.66 -16.93 3.41
N GLN A 28 -10.43 -16.94 2.09
CA GLN A 28 -9.52 -16.00 1.43
C GLN A 28 -10.11 -14.59 1.30
N VAL A 29 -11.43 -14.47 1.29
CA VAL A 29 -12.18 -13.22 1.12
C VAL A 29 -13.01 -12.84 2.34
N GLU A 30 -12.79 -13.53 3.47
CA GLU A 30 -13.51 -13.26 4.70
C GLU A 30 -13.02 -11.96 5.35
N ASP A 31 -13.97 -11.17 5.87
CA ASP A 31 -13.65 -9.99 6.65
C ASP A 31 -13.26 -10.37 8.07
N TYR A 32 -11.98 -10.70 8.26
CA TYR A 32 -11.41 -10.98 9.56
C TYR A 32 -11.42 -9.78 10.52
N ARG A 33 -11.60 -8.54 10.03
CA ARG A 33 -11.72 -7.34 10.86
C ARG A 33 -13.05 -7.34 11.61
N SER A 34 -14.09 -7.93 11.03
CA SER A 34 -15.42 -8.05 11.65
C SER A 34 -15.54 -9.15 12.71
N LEU A 35 -14.63 -10.13 12.72
CA LEU A 35 -14.70 -11.29 13.62
C LEU A 35 -14.41 -10.92 15.08
N ALA A 36 -15.00 -11.63 16.04
CA ALA A 36 -14.67 -11.46 17.45
C ALA A 36 -13.29 -12.05 17.78
N THR A 37 -12.55 -11.44 18.71
CA THR A 37 -11.21 -11.94 19.12
C THR A 37 -11.26 -13.38 19.65
N GLU A 38 -12.31 -13.74 20.38
CA GLU A 38 -12.56 -15.11 20.87
C GLU A 38 -12.74 -16.11 19.71
N GLU A 39 -13.34 -15.67 18.60
CA GLU A 39 -13.54 -16.47 17.40
C GLU A 39 -12.21 -16.70 16.67
N LEU A 40 -11.33 -15.69 16.61
CA LEU A 40 -9.99 -15.82 16.05
C LEU A 40 -9.17 -16.89 16.79
N PHE A 41 -9.18 -16.86 18.14
CA PHE A 41 -8.51 -17.90 18.94
C PHE A 41 -9.15 -19.29 18.77
N SER A 42 -10.47 -19.36 18.72
CA SER A 42 -11.18 -20.64 18.50
C SER A 42 -10.84 -21.26 17.15
N ARG A 43 -10.69 -20.43 16.10
CA ARG A 43 -10.28 -20.89 14.76
C ARG A 43 -8.81 -21.32 14.73
N LEU A 44 -7.92 -20.63 15.42
CA LEU A 44 -6.53 -21.09 15.60
C LEU A 44 -6.47 -22.42 16.34
N GLU A 45 -7.31 -22.62 17.35
CA GLU A 45 -7.37 -23.90 18.08
C GLU A 45 -7.82 -25.05 17.17
N ASN A 46 -8.76 -24.80 16.25
CA ASN A 46 -9.17 -25.77 15.24
C ASN A 46 -8.05 -26.12 14.24
N LEU A 47 -7.11 -25.20 14.02
CA LEU A 47 -5.89 -25.42 13.23
C LEU A 47 -4.77 -26.08 14.07
N GLY A 48 -5.04 -26.46 15.32
CA GLY A 48 -4.06 -27.11 16.21
C GLY A 48 -3.19 -26.14 17.01
N ILE A 49 -3.41 -24.83 16.88
CA ILE A 49 -2.71 -23.79 17.63
C ILE A 49 -3.55 -23.37 18.84
N SER A 50 -3.28 -23.95 20.01
CA SER A 50 -3.95 -23.58 21.25
C SER A 50 -3.22 -22.40 21.94
N LEU A 51 -3.68 -21.18 21.64
CA LEU A 51 -3.18 -19.95 22.24
C LEU A 51 -4.30 -19.23 22.99
N ASP A 52 -3.93 -18.64 24.12
CA ASP A 52 -4.72 -17.62 24.81
C ASP A 52 -4.06 -16.25 24.60
N GLU A 53 -4.76 -15.18 24.95
CA GLU A 53 -4.28 -13.80 24.76
C GLU A 53 -2.93 -13.56 25.46
N GLU A 54 -2.76 -14.07 26.69
CA GLU A 54 -1.51 -13.90 27.45
C GLU A 54 -0.32 -14.62 26.78
N ARG A 55 -0.53 -15.85 26.29
CA ARG A 55 0.49 -16.60 25.55
C ARG A 55 0.80 -15.93 24.24
N PHE A 56 -0.20 -15.47 23.50
CA PHE A 56 0.00 -14.77 22.24
C PHE A 56 0.92 -13.56 22.44
N ILE A 57 0.62 -12.69 23.41
CA ILE A 57 1.44 -11.54 23.76
C ILE A 57 2.85 -11.97 24.19
N SER A 58 2.98 -13.08 24.95
CA SER A 58 4.28 -13.59 25.37
C SER A 58 5.14 -14.08 24.20
N PHE A 59 4.55 -14.77 23.21
CA PHE A 59 5.27 -15.22 22.02
C PHE A 59 5.62 -14.04 21.11
N ALA A 60 4.68 -13.12 20.92
CA ALA A 60 4.89 -11.95 20.10
C ALA A 60 5.97 -10.98 20.62
N LYS A 61 6.33 -11.06 21.91
CA LYS A 61 7.52 -10.34 22.41
C LYS A 61 8.81 -10.77 21.72
N ASN A 62 8.91 -12.05 21.35
CA ASN A 62 10.11 -12.64 20.74
C ASN A 62 10.07 -12.61 19.19
N ALA A 63 8.92 -12.32 18.59
CA ALA A 63 8.78 -12.15 17.15
C ALA A 63 8.90 -10.66 16.75
N ALA A 64 9.41 -10.40 15.55
CA ALA A 64 9.47 -9.05 14.98
C ALA A 64 8.21 -8.72 14.16
N SER A 65 7.61 -9.74 13.54
CA SER A 65 6.45 -9.60 12.65
C SER A 65 5.41 -10.70 12.86
N PRO A 66 4.15 -10.52 12.38
CA PRO A 66 3.15 -11.58 12.37
C PRO A 66 3.57 -12.79 11.52
N GLU A 67 4.38 -12.59 10.48
CA GLU A 67 4.99 -13.65 9.67
C GLU A 67 5.89 -14.53 10.52
N ASP A 68 6.86 -13.92 11.23
CA ASP A 68 7.80 -14.63 12.11
C ASP A 68 7.07 -15.44 13.19
N LEU A 69 6.00 -14.86 13.73
CA LEU A 69 5.20 -15.50 14.76
C LEU A 69 4.47 -16.72 14.21
N THR A 70 3.93 -16.62 13.00
CA THR A 70 3.23 -17.74 12.34
C THR A 70 4.21 -18.87 12.01
N GLU A 71 5.39 -18.54 11.48
CA GLU A 71 6.47 -19.52 11.23
C GLU A 71 6.92 -20.24 12.51
N THR A 72 6.84 -19.57 13.66
CA THR A 72 7.18 -20.19 14.95
C THR A 72 6.15 -21.24 15.37
N PHE A 73 4.88 -21.06 15.01
CA PHE A 73 3.79 -21.98 15.36
C PHE A 73 3.59 -23.09 14.35
N TRP A 74 3.96 -22.86 13.09
CA TRP A 74 3.69 -23.78 11.99
C TRP A 74 4.99 -24.31 11.38
N VAL A 75 5.24 -25.60 11.58
CA VAL A 75 6.44 -26.31 11.07
C VAL A 75 6.09 -27.25 9.91
N GLU A 76 4.81 -27.42 9.59
CA GLU A 76 4.32 -28.39 8.61
C GLU A 76 4.18 -27.82 7.19
N GLU A 77 4.34 -28.66 6.16
CA GLU A 77 4.36 -28.27 4.73
C GLU A 77 2.97 -27.96 4.13
N GLU A 78 1.89 -27.99 4.92
CA GLU A 78 0.53 -27.66 4.42
C GLU A 78 0.35 -26.15 4.26
N VAL A 79 0.61 -25.66 3.05
CA VAL A 79 0.58 -24.23 2.67
C VAL A 79 -0.77 -23.57 2.95
N GLU A 80 -1.89 -24.23 2.64
CA GLU A 80 -3.24 -23.65 2.83
C GLU A 80 -3.58 -23.40 4.31
N GLN A 81 -3.19 -24.30 5.20
CA GLN A 81 -3.44 -24.13 6.63
C GLN A 81 -2.48 -23.12 7.26
N PHE A 82 -1.23 -23.06 6.76
CA PHE A 82 -0.28 -22.02 7.12
C PHE A 82 -0.84 -20.62 6.79
N ASP A 83 -1.36 -20.47 5.57
CA ASP A 83 -1.95 -19.23 5.07
C ASP A 83 -3.16 -18.80 5.92
N GLN A 84 -4.04 -19.74 6.23
CA GLN A 84 -5.19 -19.46 7.10
C GLN A 84 -4.76 -19.10 8.53
N ALA A 85 -3.74 -19.77 9.07
CA ALA A 85 -3.19 -19.44 10.39
C ALA A 85 -2.53 -18.06 10.39
N TYR A 86 -1.78 -17.72 9.33
CA TYR A 86 -1.17 -16.41 9.15
C TYR A 86 -2.21 -15.30 9.19
N LEU A 87 -3.31 -15.42 8.46
CA LEU A 87 -4.38 -14.41 8.46
C LEU A 87 -4.99 -14.18 9.85
N LEU A 88 -5.19 -15.26 10.61
CA LEU A 88 -5.69 -15.17 11.99
C LEU A 88 -4.66 -14.53 12.94
N VAL A 89 -3.39 -14.92 12.82
CA VAL A 89 -2.28 -14.35 13.62
C VAL A 89 -2.07 -12.87 13.29
N PHE A 90 -2.14 -12.51 12.02
CA PHE A 90 -2.04 -11.13 11.54
C PHE A 90 -3.08 -10.23 12.19
N GLU A 91 -4.33 -10.68 12.22
CA GLU A 91 -5.44 -9.92 12.81
C GLU A 91 -5.36 -9.84 14.33
N LEU A 92 -4.92 -10.92 14.98
CA LEU A 92 -4.64 -10.89 16.42
C LEU A 92 -3.48 -9.95 16.74
N TRP A 93 -2.43 -9.93 15.93
CA TRP A 93 -1.29 -9.03 16.07
C TRP A 93 -1.73 -7.57 15.98
N ARG A 94 -2.52 -7.24 14.94
CA ARG A 94 -3.09 -5.91 14.74
C ARG A 94 -3.91 -5.43 15.94
N ARG A 95 -4.69 -6.31 16.56
CA ARG A 95 -5.56 -5.97 17.70
C ARG A 95 -4.85 -5.91 19.04
N LEU A 96 -3.96 -6.86 19.31
CA LEU A 96 -3.34 -7.04 20.63
C LEU A 96 -2.02 -6.29 20.78
N LEU A 97 -1.36 -5.92 19.67
CA LEU A 97 -0.04 -5.31 19.66
C LEU A 97 0.02 -4.08 18.74
N PRO A 98 -0.84 -3.06 18.96
CA PRO A 98 -0.82 -1.84 18.15
C PRO A 98 0.53 -1.10 18.24
N GLU A 99 1.29 -1.31 19.32
CA GLU A 99 2.61 -0.72 19.53
C GLU A 99 3.73 -1.38 18.69
N LYS A 100 3.50 -2.58 18.13
CA LYS A 100 4.45 -3.28 17.26
C LYS A 100 3.95 -3.26 15.82
N GLN A 101 4.10 -2.11 15.16
CA GLN A 101 3.84 -2.04 13.72
C GLN A 101 4.98 -2.70 12.94
N SER A 102 4.61 -3.63 12.06
CA SER A 102 5.48 -4.23 11.05
C SER A 102 5.10 -3.67 9.68
N LEU A 103 5.98 -3.80 8.69
CA LEU A 103 5.72 -3.33 7.32
C LEU A 103 4.39 -3.88 6.77
N SER A 104 4.13 -5.18 6.94
CA SER A 104 2.89 -5.81 6.49
C SER A 104 1.62 -5.22 7.14
N ILE A 105 1.68 -4.86 8.43
CA ILE A 105 0.55 -4.24 9.14
C ILE A 105 0.33 -2.80 8.66
N PHE A 106 1.43 -2.08 8.45
CA PHE A 106 1.38 -0.72 7.91
C PHE A 106 0.80 -0.72 6.49
N CYS A 107 1.28 -1.59 5.60
CA CYS A 107 0.79 -1.71 4.24
C CYS A 107 -0.67 -2.18 4.17
N ASP A 108 -1.11 -3.12 5.01
CA ASP A 108 -2.53 -3.51 5.08
C ASP A 108 -3.44 -2.37 5.57
N GLN A 109 -2.93 -1.50 6.44
CA GLN A 109 -3.66 -0.32 6.87
C GLN A 109 -3.70 0.74 5.76
N LEU A 110 -2.60 0.93 5.03
CA LEU A 110 -2.55 1.83 3.88
C LEU A 110 -3.49 1.37 2.78
N ASP A 111 -3.45 0.09 2.39
CA ASP A 111 -4.38 -0.50 1.42
C ASP A 111 -5.83 -0.23 1.81
N TYR A 112 -6.18 -0.43 3.07
CA TYR A 112 -7.54 -0.17 3.53
C TYR A 112 -7.92 1.32 3.46
N LEU A 113 -6.99 2.24 3.71
CA LEU A 113 -7.24 3.67 3.58
C LEU A 113 -7.42 4.05 2.11
N ILE A 114 -6.64 3.46 1.21
CA ILE A 114 -6.79 3.62 -0.24
C ILE A 114 -8.17 3.10 -0.69
N ASP A 115 -8.56 1.90 -0.27
CA ASP A 115 -9.89 1.33 -0.57
C ASP A 115 -11.03 2.25 -0.11
N LEU A 116 -10.90 2.85 1.08
CA LEU A 116 -11.90 3.78 1.61
C LEU A 116 -11.92 5.10 0.83
N TYR A 117 -10.76 5.56 0.38
CA TYR A 117 -10.63 6.77 -0.43
C TYR A 117 -11.28 6.57 -1.80
N ASP A 118 -10.94 5.49 -2.51
CA ASP A 118 -11.48 5.16 -3.83
C ASP A 118 -13.00 4.95 -3.83
N GLN A 119 -13.58 4.56 -2.69
CA GLN A 119 -15.02 4.38 -2.50
C GLN A 119 -15.76 5.65 -2.05
N ASP A 120 -15.08 6.79 -1.91
CA ASP A 120 -15.62 8.03 -1.32
C ASP A 120 -16.17 7.82 0.11
N LEU A 121 -15.62 6.87 0.86
CA LEU A 121 -16.04 6.51 2.22
C LEU A 121 -15.11 7.04 3.32
N LEU A 122 -13.98 7.64 2.93
CA LEU A 122 -13.04 8.21 3.87
C LEU A 122 -13.62 9.48 4.51
N GLU A 123 -13.82 9.46 5.84
CA GLU A 123 -14.39 10.60 6.58
C GLU A 123 -13.35 11.72 6.81
N ASP A 124 -12.07 11.37 6.83
CA ASP A 124 -10.95 12.27 7.16
C ASP A 124 -9.72 11.94 6.29
N GLU A 125 -9.46 12.81 5.30
CA GLU A 125 -8.33 12.71 4.38
C GLU A 125 -6.98 12.94 5.08
N GLU A 126 -6.95 13.61 6.25
CA GLU A 126 -5.71 13.78 7.01
C GLU A 126 -5.12 12.43 7.42
N ILE A 127 -5.96 11.40 7.64
CA ILE A 127 -5.49 10.06 8.01
C ILE A 127 -4.69 9.43 6.86
N LEU A 128 -5.14 9.59 5.63
CA LEU A 128 -4.45 9.10 4.44
C LEU A 128 -3.15 9.89 4.20
N GLN A 129 -3.18 11.22 4.33
CA GLN A 129 -1.99 12.06 4.21
C GLN A 129 -0.92 11.68 5.23
N ASN A 130 -1.30 11.49 6.50
CA ASN A 130 -0.39 11.04 7.54
C ASN A 130 0.19 9.64 7.22
N ALA A 131 -0.62 8.74 6.68
CA ALA A 131 -0.15 7.42 6.26
C ALA A 131 0.86 7.51 5.10
N LEU A 132 0.65 8.39 4.12
CA LEU A 132 1.61 8.63 3.04
C LEU A 132 2.91 9.27 3.56
N SER A 133 2.85 10.22 4.49
CA SER A 133 4.05 10.77 5.13
C SER A 133 4.82 9.74 5.96
N ASP A 134 4.10 8.82 6.64
CA ASP A 134 4.75 7.70 7.33
C ASP A 134 5.39 6.72 6.35
N LEU A 135 4.79 6.50 5.18
CA LEU A 135 5.37 5.70 4.10
C LEU A 135 6.67 6.35 3.59
N GLU A 136 6.64 7.66 3.27
CA GLU A 136 7.82 8.42 2.86
C GLU A 136 8.95 8.28 3.90
N ARG A 137 8.64 8.43 5.19
CA ARG A 137 9.62 8.25 6.27
C ARG A 137 10.22 6.84 6.29
N VAL A 138 9.42 5.79 6.07
CA VAL A 138 9.92 4.41 6.00
C VAL A 138 10.87 4.26 4.81
N LEU A 139 10.50 4.81 3.65
CA LEU A 139 11.34 4.75 2.45
C LEU A 139 12.67 5.51 2.65
N ASP A 140 12.61 6.70 3.27
CA ASP A 140 13.79 7.52 3.61
C ASP A 140 14.74 6.79 4.56
N GLU A 141 14.19 6.10 5.57
CA GLU A 141 14.99 5.31 6.53
C GLU A 141 15.77 4.17 5.85
N HIS A 142 15.23 3.59 4.78
CA HIS A 142 15.91 2.58 3.95
C HIS A 142 16.94 3.21 3.00
N MET A 143 16.64 4.37 2.41
CA MET A 143 17.60 5.13 1.60
C MET A 143 18.81 5.58 2.42
N ASP A 144 18.60 6.03 3.65
CA ASP A 144 19.68 6.43 4.58
C ASP A 144 20.60 5.25 4.93
N GLN A 145 20.11 4.01 4.83
CA GLN A 145 20.91 2.79 4.98
C GLN A 145 21.73 2.45 3.73
N GLY A 146 21.57 3.22 2.65
CA GLY A 146 22.28 3.08 1.38
C GLY A 146 21.63 2.11 0.40
N GLU A 147 20.35 1.79 0.59
CA GLU A 147 19.57 0.99 -0.34
C GLU A 147 19.17 1.81 -1.59
N ASP A 148 18.84 1.11 -2.68
CA ASP A 148 18.40 1.77 -3.92
C ASP A 148 16.92 2.21 -3.78
N PRO A 149 16.58 3.49 -4.04
CA PRO A 149 15.23 4.02 -3.81
C PRO A 149 14.14 3.25 -4.55
N HIS A 150 14.39 2.86 -5.81
CA HIS A 150 13.44 2.15 -6.63
C HIS A 150 13.24 0.74 -6.12
N HIS A 151 14.32 0.07 -5.71
CA HIS A 151 14.23 -1.27 -5.14
C HIS A 151 13.46 -1.29 -3.81
N VAL A 152 13.68 -0.30 -2.96
CA VAL A 152 12.96 -0.16 -1.68
C VAL A 152 11.47 0.07 -1.96
N PHE A 153 11.13 0.96 -2.89
CA PHE A 153 9.75 1.23 -3.25
C PHE A 153 9.07 0.01 -3.88
N GLU A 154 9.75 -0.71 -4.78
CA GLU A 154 9.28 -1.98 -5.33
C GLU A 154 9.03 -3.01 -4.22
N ASP A 155 9.97 -3.16 -3.26
CA ASP A 155 9.84 -4.09 -2.14
C ASP A 155 8.64 -3.77 -1.24
N VAL A 156 8.43 -2.49 -0.91
CA VAL A 156 7.25 -2.06 -0.12
C VAL A 156 5.96 -2.27 -0.91
N SER A 157 5.97 -1.99 -2.21
CA SER A 157 4.82 -2.22 -3.10
C SER A 157 4.42 -3.70 -3.15
N LEU A 158 5.34 -4.65 -2.92
CA LEU A 158 4.99 -6.07 -2.82
C LEU A 158 4.12 -6.40 -1.60
N TYR A 159 4.15 -5.57 -0.57
CA TYR A 159 3.32 -5.70 0.63
C TYR A 159 2.03 -4.89 0.56
N CYS A 160 1.75 -4.23 -0.57
CA CYS A 160 0.48 -3.55 -0.83
C CYS A 160 -0.30 -4.30 -1.92
N ALA A 161 -1.61 -4.30 -1.82
CA ALA A 161 -2.51 -4.83 -2.83
C ALA A 161 -2.77 -3.80 -3.93
N HIS A 162 -2.83 -2.52 -3.56
CA HIS A 162 -2.94 -1.41 -4.51
C HIS A 162 -1.62 -1.14 -5.20
N ASP A 163 -1.72 -0.64 -6.43
CA ASP A 163 -0.59 -0.06 -7.13
C ASP A 163 -0.30 1.32 -6.53
N LEU A 164 0.68 1.37 -5.62
CA LEU A 164 1.09 2.60 -4.95
C LEU A 164 1.57 3.68 -5.92
N GLU A 165 2.26 3.31 -7.00
CA GLU A 165 2.78 4.31 -7.96
C GLU A 165 1.61 5.01 -8.66
N SER A 166 0.64 4.23 -9.13
CA SER A 166 -0.58 4.74 -9.75
C SER A 166 -1.42 5.54 -8.75
N PHE A 167 -1.60 5.03 -7.52
CA PHE A 167 -2.37 5.71 -6.49
C PHE A 167 -1.76 7.06 -6.11
N VAL A 168 -0.45 7.14 -5.87
CA VAL A 168 0.21 8.41 -5.51
C VAL A 168 0.10 9.42 -6.66
N TYR A 169 0.18 8.96 -7.91
CA TYR A 169 -0.07 9.82 -9.08
C TYR A 169 -1.50 10.37 -9.09
N ASP A 170 -2.50 9.50 -8.98
CA ASP A 170 -3.92 9.87 -9.03
C ASP A 170 -4.27 10.80 -7.88
N TYR A 171 -3.82 10.48 -6.66
CA TYR A 171 -4.02 11.30 -5.47
C TYR A 171 -3.38 12.69 -5.62
N ALA A 172 -2.14 12.79 -6.10
CA ALA A 172 -1.51 14.09 -6.35
C ALA A 172 -2.22 14.88 -7.47
N SER A 173 -2.71 14.20 -8.50
CA SER A 173 -3.51 14.80 -9.57
C SER A 173 -4.82 15.39 -9.03
N GLU A 174 -5.51 14.66 -8.17
CA GLU A 174 -6.75 15.11 -7.53
C GLU A 174 -6.51 16.30 -6.60
N GLU A 175 -5.46 16.29 -5.78
CA GLU A 175 -5.08 17.46 -4.96
C GLU A 175 -4.82 18.71 -5.80
N ILE A 176 -4.23 18.58 -7.00
CA ILE A 176 -4.08 19.69 -7.95
C ILE A 176 -5.44 20.18 -8.44
N ASP A 177 -6.34 19.27 -8.81
CA ASP A 177 -7.68 19.61 -9.32
C ASP A 177 -8.60 20.22 -8.25
N GLN A 178 -8.38 19.87 -6.98
CA GLN A 178 -9.07 20.42 -5.82
C GLN A 178 -8.50 21.78 -5.34
N ASP A 179 -7.50 22.34 -6.03
CA ASP A 179 -6.82 23.59 -5.67
C ASP A 179 -6.06 23.50 -4.32
N HIS A 180 -5.46 22.35 -4.05
CA HIS A 180 -4.55 22.08 -2.93
C HIS A 180 -3.08 21.94 -3.38
N PRO A 181 -2.48 22.97 -4.00
CA PRO A 181 -1.16 22.84 -4.63
C PRO A 181 -0.01 22.56 -3.65
N MET A 182 -0.17 22.90 -2.36
CA MET A 182 0.85 22.61 -1.34
C MET A 182 0.92 21.11 -1.05
N ASN A 183 -0.22 20.46 -0.82
CA ASN A 183 -0.30 19.03 -0.55
C ASN A 183 0.22 18.24 -1.76
N ALA A 184 -0.22 18.60 -2.97
CA ALA A 184 0.27 18.00 -4.20
C ALA A 184 1.80 18.14 -4.36
N SER A 185 2.37 19.31 -4.05
CA SER A 185 3.82 19.53 -4.11
C SER A 185 4.57 18.65 -3.11
N GLU A 186 4.07 18.51 -1.88
CA GLU A 186 4.68 17.66 -0.86
C GLU A 186 4.73 16.19 -1.32
N ILE A 187 3.64 15.68 -1.89
CA ILE A 187 3.57 14.31 -2.42
C ILE A 187 4.55 14.12 -3.58
N ILE A 188 4.55 15.06 -4.53
CA ILE A 188 5.40 14.98 -5.73
C ILE A 188 6.89 15.04 -5.38
N ASP A 189 7.25 15.92 -4.45
CA ASP A 189 8.64 16.09 -4.03
C ASP A 189 9.11 14.92 -3.15
N GLY A 190 8.24 14.41 -2.27
CA GLY A 190 8.53 13.29 -1.38
C GLY A 190 8.67 11.95 -2.12
N PHE A 191 7.76 11.65 -3.05
CA PHE A 191 7.77 10.39 -3.80
C PHE A 191 8.61 10.41 -5.08
N GLY A 192 8.97 11.59 -5.59
CA GLY A 192 9.75 11.74 -6.83
C GLY A 192 11.02 10.87 -6.93
N PRO A 193 11.84 10.70 -5.86
CA PRO A 193 13.04 9.86 -5.89
C PRO A 193 12.76 8.35 -6.01
N TYR A 194 11.53 7.91 -5.71
CA TYR A 194 11.15 6.50 -5.57
C TYR A 194 10.43 5.94 -6.79
N ILE A 195 9.90 6.82 -7.63
CA ILE A 195 8.99 6.49 -8.71
C ILE A 195 9.75 6.15 -9.98
N THR A 196 9.31 5.08 -10.64
CA THR A 196 10.00 4.57 -11.83
C THR A 196 9.61 5.35 -13.09
N ASN A 197 8.38 5.89 -13.12
CA ASN A 197 7.85 6.61 -14.27
C ASN A 197 7.96 8.14 -14.13
N ASP A 198 9.19 8.65 -14.20
CA ASP A 198 9.53 10.08 -14.12
C ASP A 198 8.61 10.99 -14.96
N ASN A 199 8.19 10.56 -16.15
CA ASN A 199 7.45 11.42 -17.08
C ASN A 199 6.07 11.85 -16.55
N TRP A 200 5.41 10.98 -15.79
CA TRP A 200 4.08 11.28 -15.22
C TRP A 200 4.21 12.24 -14.03
N PHE A 201 5.23 12.07 -13.19
CA PHE A 201 5.51 13.01 -12.10
C PHE A 201 6.02 14.36 -12.61
N GLU A 202 6.83 14.38 -13.66
CA GLU A 202 7.20 15.61 -14.37
C GLU A 202 5.96 16.35 -14.91
N PHE A 203 4.93 15.63 -15.36
CA PHE A 203 3.69 16.26 -15.79
C PHE A 203 2.87 16.84 -14.63
N LEU A 204 2.85 16.21 -13.45
CA LEU A 204 2.23 16.79 -12.25
C LEU A 204 2.95 18.08 -11.81
N GLN A 205 4.28 18.08 -11.80
CA GLN A 205 5.09 19.27 -11.53
C GLN A 205 4.77 20.41 -12.50
N LEU A 206 4.61 20.09 -13.79
CA LEU A 206 4.19 21.05 -14.81
C LEU A 206 2.81 21.64 -14.52
N ARG A 207 1.83 20.82 -14.11
CA ARG A 207 0.48 21.28 -13.74
C ARG A 207 0.51 22.26 -12.56
N LEU A 208 1.36 22.01 -11.56
CA LEU A 208 1.59 22.94 -10.44
C LEU A 208 2.25 24.25 -10.90
N LEU A 209 3.26 24.16 -11.76
CA LEU A 209 3.98 25.32 -12.28
C LEU A 209 3.13 26.17 -13.22
N ALA A 210 2.23 25.60 -14.00
CA ALA A 210 1.39 26.36 -14.93
C ALA A 210 0.53 27.44 -14.25
N ASN A 211 0.15 27.22 -12.98
CA ASN A 211 -0.59 28.18 -12.18
C ASN A 211 0.29 29.28 -11.56
N THR A 212 1.60 29.07 -11.45
CA THR A 212 2.54 29.92 -10.70
C THR A 212 3.60 30.58 -11.57
N ASP A 213 4.23 29.83 -12.48
CA ASP A 213 5.21 30.28 -13.47
C ASP A 213 4.96 29.61 -14.86
N PRO A 214 4.14 30.25 -15.72
CA PRO A 214 3.78 29.68 -17.01
C PRO A 214 4.96 29.63 -18.01
N ASP A 215 5.97 30.48 -17.87
CA ASP A 215 7.14 30.48 -18.76
C ASP A 215 8.04 29.26 -18.46
N GLU A 216 8.17 28.90 -17.18
CA GLU A 216 8.86 27.68 -16.75
C GLU A 216 8.05 26.42 -17.14
N ALA A 217 6.73 26.45 -16.98
CA ALA A 217 5.84 25.36 -17.39
C ALA A 217 5.93 25.06 -18.91
N ASP A 218 5.96 26.09 -19.76
CA ASP A 218 6.13 25.93 -21.22
C ASP A 218 7.48 25.26 -21.57
N THR A 219 8.53 25.60 -20.83
CA THR A 219 9.87 25.01 -21.01
C THR A 219 9.86 23.53 -20.60
N MET A 220 9.20 23.22 -19.50
CA MET A 220 9.05 21.86 -18.99
C MET A 220 8.19 21.00 -19.92
N LEU A 221 7.09 21.56 -20.46
CA LEU A 221 6.22 20.91 -21.44
C LEU A 221 6.99 20.47 -22.68
N ALA A 222 7.84 21.37 -23.20
CA ALA A 222 8.67 21.07 -24.35
C ALA A 222 9.66 19.92 -24.08
N ARG A 223 10.18 19.81 -22.85
CA ARG A 223 11.06 18.72 -22.43
C ARG A 223 10.33 17.39 -22.39
N VAL A 224 9.16 17.35 -21.74
CA VAL A 224 8.33 16.14 -21.63
C VAL A 224 7.93 15.65 -23.03
N ILE A 225 7.44 16.54 -23.91
CA ILE A 225 7.08 16.17 -25.29
C ILE A 225 8.29 15.64 -26.08
N GLU A 226 9.49 16.19 -25.86
CA GLU A 226 10.70 15.71 -26.53
C GLU A 226 11.08 14.29 -26.07
N GLN A 227 10.97 13.98 -24.78
CA GLN A 227 11.21 12.64 -24.23
C GLN A 227 10.24 11.60 -24.82
N GLN A 228 8.98 11.99 -25.05
CA GLN A 228 7.94 11.15 -25.66
C GLN A 228 8.17 10.82 -27.13
N LYS A 229 9.04 11.55 -27.86
CA LYS A 229 9.36 11.22 -29.27
C LYS A 229 10.14 9.93 -29.43
N THR A 230 10.92 9.55 -28.41
CA THR A 230 11.77 8.35 -28.43
C THR A 230 11.04 7.09 -27.97
N ARG A 231 10.17 7.22 -26.97
CA ARG A 231 9.31 6.13 -26.46
C ARG A 231 7.97 6.75 -26.05
N PRO A 232 6.97 6.76 -26.96
CA PRO A 232 5.71 7.44 -26.70
C PRO A 232 4.86 6.65 -25.70
N ASP A 233 4.52 7.31 -24.61
CA ASP A 233 3.41 7.00 -23.73
C ASP A 233 2.17 7.73 -24.25
N PHE A 234 1.25 6.98 -24.84
CA PHE A 234 0.08 7.55 -25.49
C PHE A 234 -0.97 8.05 -24.49
N GLU A 235 -0.99 7.52 -23.26
CA GLU A 235 -1.90 7.94 -22.22
C GLU A 235 -1.45 9.30 -21.66
N LEU A 236 -0.17 9.43 -21.35
CA LEU A 236 0.42 10.71 -20.93
C LEU A 236 0.24 11.81 -21.99
N LEU A 237 0.47 11.47 -23.27
CA LEU A 237 0.26 12.43 -24.37
C LEU A 237 -1.20 12.85 -24.53
N LEU A 238 -2.15 11.97 -24.19
CA LEU A 238 -3.57 12.28 -24.23
C LEU A 238 -3.95 13.25 -23.11
N ASP A 239 -3.40 13.06 -21.91
CA ASP A 239 -3.66 13.94 -20.77
C ASP A 239 -2.97 15.29 -20.91
N ILE A 240 -1.73 15.33 -21.44
CA ILE A 240 -1.08 16.58 -21.86
C ILE A 240 -1.94 17.34 -22.89
N ALA A 241 -2.63 16.65 -23.79
CA ALA A 241 -3.48 17.29 -24.79
C ALA A 241 -4.84 17.76 -24.24
N ARG A 242 -5.25 17.26 -23.08
CA ARG A 242 -6.47 17.65 -22.37
C ARG A 242 -6.25 18.84 -21.43
N PHE A 243 -5.04 18.94 -20.88
CA PHE A 243 -4.52 20.10 -20.16
C PHE A 243 -4.47 21.33 -21.07
#